data_AF-A0A5S3YL09-F1
#
_entry.id   AF-A0A5S3YL09-F1
#
_cell.length_a   1.000
_cell.length_b   1.000
_cell.length_c   1.000
_cell.angle_alpha   90.00
_cell.angle_beta   90.00
_cell.angle_gamma   90.00
#
_symmetry.space_group_name_H-M   'P 1'
#
loop_
_entity.id
_entity.type
_entity.pdbx_description
1 polymer ?
#
loop_
_entity_poly.entity_id
_entity_poly.type
_entity_poly.pdbx_seq_one_letter_code
_entity_poly.pdbx_strand_id
1 'polypeptide(L)'
;GAIAITVGLALRLNGMAQWIMWEISGLFENIGTVADGMNTLSRPLDIVDQQTAPQLDFKAGKIDFCNTTFAYKRKDAARQHNVIDNLNLHIKPGEKI
;
A
#
# COMPACT_ATOMS: atom_id res chain seq x y z
N GLY A 1 -29.78 28.34 -47.60
CA GLY A 1 -30.53 27.85 -46.41
C GLY A 1 -29.99 26.52 -45.91
N ALA A 2 -30.32 25.42 -46.58
CA ALA A 2 -30.01 24.05 -46.12
C ALA A 2 -28.52 23.77 -45.85
N ILE A 3 -27.61 24.14 -46.77
CA ILE A 3 -26.16 23.89 -46.62
C ILE A 3 -25.60 24.56 -45.36
N ALA A 4 -26.02 25.79 -45.06
CA ALA A 4 -25.57 26.51 -43.86
C ALA A 4 -26.02 25.82 -42.56
N ILE A 5 -27.24 25.26 -42.55
CA ILE A 5 -27.78 24.48 -41.41
C ILE A 5 -26.99 23.17 -41.24
N THR A 6 -26.71 22.46 -42.34
CA THR A 6 -25.94 21.21 -42.33
C THR A 6 -24.52 21.43 -41.84
N VAL A 7 -23.84 22.49 -42.29
CA VAL A 7 -22.48 22.82 -41.85
C VAL A 7 -22.46 23.19 -40.35
N GLY A 8 -23.43 23.98 -39.89
CA GLY A 8 -23.56 24.33 -38.47
C GLY A 8 -23.77 23.10 -37.58
N LEU A 9 -24.57 22.13 -38.02
CA LEU A 9 -24.80 20.88 -37.30
C LEU A 9 -23.53 19.99 -37.27
N ALA A 10 -22.83 19.89 -38.41
CA ALA A 10 -21.59 19.12 -38.51
C ALA A 10 -20.50 19.67 -37.56
N LEU A 11 -20.37 20.98 -37.45
CA LEU A 11 -19.42 21.62 -36.54
C LEU A 11 -19.76 21.35 -35.06
N ARG A 12 -21.05 21.38 -34.67
CA ARG A 12 -21.46 21.03 -33.30
C ARG A 12 -21.18 19.57 -32.97
N LEU A 13 -21.47 18.65 -33.91
CA LEU A 13 -21.19 17.22 -33.73
C LEU A 13 -19.68 16.96 -33.57
N ASN A 14 -18.84 17.63 -34.36
CA ASN A 14 -17.39 17.52 -34.24
C ASN A 14 -16.91 18.03 -32.87
N GLY A 15 -17.42 19.18 -32.41
CA GLY A 15 -17.12 19.70 -31.07
C GLY A 15 -17.51 18.73 -29.94
N MET A 16 -18.69 18.10 -30.03
CA MET A 16 -19.12 17.10 -29.06
C MET A 16 -18.28 15.82 -29.12
N ALA A 17 -17.87 15.37 -30.30
CA ALA A 17 -17.00 14.20 -30.44
C ALA A 17 -15.63 14.41 -29.79
N GLN A 18 -15.05 15.61 -29.93
CA GLN A 18 -13.82 15.98 -29.22
C GLN A 18 -14.04 15.96 -27.71
N TRP A 19 -15.11 16.60 -27.21
CA TRP A 19 -15.43 16.59 -25.77
C TRP A 19 -15.60 15.18 -25.20
N ILE A 20 -16.29 14.28 -25.93
CA ILE A 20 -16.48 12.87 -25.52
C ILE A 20 -15.13 12.14 -25.41
N MET A 21 -14.17 12.40 -26.31
CA MET A 21 -12.84 11.80 -26.24
C MET A 21 -12.11 12.20 -24.94
N TRP A 22 -12.18 13.47 -24.55
CA TRP A 22 -11.61 13.95 -23.29
C TRP A 22 -12.29 13.33 -22.07
N GLU A 23 -13.61 13.19 -22.09
CA GLU A 23 -14.38 12.59 -20.99
C GLU A 23 -14.04 11.11 -20.80
N ILE A 24 -13.96 10.34 -21.90
CA ILE A 24 -13.56 8.92 -21.86
C ILE A 24 -12.13 8.78 -21.31
N SER A 25 -11.22 9.67 -21.71
CA SER A 25 -9.82 9.65 -21.24
C SER A 25 -9.76 9.90 -19.72
N GLY A 26 -10.47 10.91 -19.22
CA GLY A 26 -10.56 11.19 -17.78
C GLY A 26 -11.21 10.05 -17.00
N LEU A 27 -12.24 9.41 -17.55
CA LEU A 27 -12.86 8.23 -16.94
C LEU A 27 -11.84 7.10 -16.76
N PHE A 28 -11.06 6.77 -17.78
CA PHE A 28 -10.06 5.71 -17.70
C PHE A 28 -8.91 6.06 -16.74
N GLU A 29 -8.47 7.32 -16.69
CA GLU A 29 -7.47 7.79 -15.73
C GLU A 29 -7.95 7.64 -14.28
N ASN A 30 -9.20 8.04 -14.00
CA ASN A 30 -9.80 7.91 -12.68
C ASN A 30 -9.94 6.44 -12.26
N ILE A 31 -10.37 5.57 -13.18
CA ILE A 31 -10.45 4.13 -12.92
C ILE A 31 -9.07 3.55 -12.62
N GLY A 32 -8.06 3.92 -13.40
CA GLY A 32 -6.67 3.50 -13.17
C GLY A 32 -6.17 3.93 -11.79
N THR A 33 -6.41 5.20 -11.42
CA THR A 33 -6.03 5.75 -10.12
C THR A 33 -6.70 5.01 -8.96
N VAL A 34 -7.99 4.70 -9.06
CA VAL A 34 -8.70 3.93 -8.03
C VAL A 34 -8.15 2.50 -7.92
N ALA A 35 -7.90 1.85 -9.07
CA ALA A 35 -7.34 0.50 -9.09
C ALA A 35 -5.95 0.44 -8.44
N ASP A 36 -5.08 1.41 -8.73
CA ASP A 36 -3.75 1.51 -8.13
C ASP A 36 -3.81 1.87 -6.64
N GLY A 37 -4.72 2.77 -6.26
CA GLY A 37 -5.01 3.11 -4.88
C GLY A 37 -5.43 1.88 -4.08
N MET A 38 -6.34 1.06 -4.62
CA MET A 38 -6.77 -0.20 -3.99
C MET A 38 -5.61 -1.19 -3.83
N ASN A 39 -4.78 -1.39 -4.86
CA ASN A 39 -3.62 -2.27 -4.77
C ASN A 39 -2.60 -1.84 -3.70
N THR A 40 -2.54 -0.55 -3.38
CA THR A 40 -1.63 0.00 -2.37
C THR A 40 -2.25 -0.06 -0.97
N LEU A 41 -3.51 0.33 -0.84
CA LEU A 41 -4.19 0.46 0.45
C LEU A 41 -4.78 -0.86 0.98
N SER A 42 -5.03 -1.84 0.12
CA SER A 42 -5.64 -3.12 0.51
C SER A 42 -4.62 -4.19 0.88
N ARG A 43 -3.33 -3.85 1.04
CA ARG A 43 -2.34 -4.83 1.49
C ARG A 43 -2.62 -5.25 2.93
N PRO A 44 -2.71 -6.55 3.22
CA PRO A 44 -2.91 -7.02 4.58
C PRO A 44 -1.74 -6.58 5.47
N LEU A 45 -2.06 -6.18 6.70
CA LEU A 45 -1.06 -5.88 7.71
C LEU A 45 -0.34 -7.18 8.10
N ASP A 46 1.00 -7.18 7.99
CA ASP A 46 1.82 -8.33 8.35
C ASP A 46 1.90 -8.56 9.87
N ILE A 47 1.72 -7.50 10.65
CA ILE A 47 1.75 -7.52 12.11
C ILE A 47 0.44 -6.89 12.60
N VAL A 48 -0.36 -7.68 13.28
CA VAL A 48 -1.66 -7.26 13.83
C VAL A 48 -1.71 -7.59 15.32
N ASP A 49 -2.41 -6.75 16.07
CA ASP A 49 -2.69 -7.04 17.47
C ASP A 49 -3.60 -8.26 17.59
N GLN A 50 -3.48 -8.96 18.72
CA GLN A 50 -4.47 -9.96 19.10
C GLN A 50 -5.79 -9.27 19.45
N GLN A 51 -6.93 -9.95 19.23
CA GLN A 51 -8.28 -9.37 19.43
C GLN A 51 -8.49 -8.71 20.80
N THR A 52 -7.78 -9.17 21.83
CA THR A 52 -7.83 -8.63 23.19
C THR A 52 -6.43 -8.33 23.71
N ALA A 53 -5.57 -7.72 22.88
CA ALA A 53 -4.23 -7.33 23.29
C ALA A 53 -4.30 -6.36 24.49
N PRO A 54 -3.72 -6.72 25.65
CA PRO A 54 -3.68 -5.82 26.80
C PRO A 54 -2.74 -4.64 26.50
N GLN A 55 -2.96 -3.51 27.19
CA GLN A 55 -1.95 -2.44 27.18
C GLN A 55 -0.64 -2.94 27.77
N LEU A 56 0.47 -2.47 27.21
CA LEU A 56 1.80 -2.77 27.72
C LEU A 56 1.96 -2.18 29.13
N ASP A 57 2.04 -3.05 30.14
CA ASP A 57 2.32 -2.67 31.53
C ASP A 57 3.82 -2.46 31.74
N PHE A 58 4.27 -1.21 31.58
CA PHE A 58 5.67 -0.83 31.71
C PHE A 58 6.06 -0.62 33.18
N LYS A 59 6.77 -1.58 33.78
CA LYS A 59 7.24 -1.50 35.18
C LYS A 59 8.72 -1.17 35.32
N ALA A 60 9.56 -1.82 34.52
CA ALA A 60 11.00 -1.66 34.56
C ALA A 60 11.53 -1.91 33.14
N GLY A 61 12.53 -1.13 32.70
CA GLY A 61 13.13 -1.22 31.36
C GLY A 61 14.02 -2.46 31.15
N LYS A 62 13.59 -3.62 31.63
CA LYS A 62 14.24 -4.91 31.39
C LYS A 62 13.92 -5.35 29.95
N ILE A 63 14.92 -5.84 29.22
CA ILE A 63 14.74 -6.39 27.88
C ILE A 63 15.30 -7.81 27.86
N ASP A 64 14.48 -8.77 27.43
CA ASP A 64 14.87 -10.17 27.27
C ASP A 64 14.62 -10.61 25.82
N PHE A 65 15.67 -11.09 25.16
CA PHE A 65 15.59 -11.89 23.95
C PHE A 65 15.69 -13.35 24.35
N CYS A 66 14.70 -14.16 23.95
CA CYS A 66 14.58 -15.56 24.35
C CYS A 66 14.47 -16.44 23.10
N ASN A 67 15.56 -17.13 22.75
CA ASN A 67 15.68 -17.94 21.53
C ASN A 67 15.18 -17.23 20.26
N THR A 68 15.49 -15.93 20.15
CA THR A 68 14.95 -15.08 19.08
C THR A 68 15.69 -15.33 17.78
N THR A 69 14.94 -15.67 16.73
CA THR A 69 15.46 -15.82 15.36
C THR A 69 14.74 -14.83 14.45
N PHE A 70 15.48 -14.15 13.58
CA PHE A 70 14.94 -13.13 12.69
C PHE A 70 15.52 -13.24 11.28
N ALA A 71 14.63 -13.14 10.30
CA ALA A 71 14.97 -13.05 8.88
C ALA A 71 14.02 -12.06 8.19
N TYR A 72 14.53 -11.28 7.23
CA TYR A 72 13.67 -10.47 6.37
C TYR A 72 12.86 -11.37 5.42
N LYS A 73 11.58 -11.05 5.22
CA LYS A 73 10.78 -11.69 4.16
C LYS A 73 11.41 -11.40 2.80
N ARG A 74 11.90 -12.44 2.13
CA ARG A 74 12.43 -12.39 0.76
C ARG A 74 11.48 -13.13 -0.17
N LYS A 75 11.33 -12.64 -1.41
CA LYS A 75 10.50 -13.29 -2.44
C LYS A 75 11.05 -14.65 -2.87
N ASP A 76 12.36 -14.84 -2.75
CA ASP A 76 13.05 -16.09 -3.07
C ASP A 76 13.29 -16.89 -1.78
N ALA A 77 12.49 -17.94 -1.59
CA ALA A 77 12.58 -18.83 -0.44
C ALA A 77 13.92 -19.58 -0.38
N ALA A 78 14.58 -19.82 -1.52
CA ALA A 78 15.88 -20.51 -1.57
C ALA A 78 17.04 -19.65 -1.06
N ARG A 79 16.82 -18.34 -0.82
CA ARG A 79 17.80 -17.38 -0.32
C ARG A 79 17.40 -16.73 1.00
N GLN A 80 16.48 -17.36 1.74
CA GLN A 80 16.22 -16.96 3.13
C GLN A 80 17.46 -17.26 3.96
N HIS A 81 18.00 -16.21 4.57
CA HIS A 81 19.13 -16.29 5.48
C HIS A 81 18.73 -15.58 6.77
N ASN A 82 18.91 -16.26 7.90
CA ASN A 82 18.68 -15.69 9.21
C ASN A 82 19.71 -14.58 9.47
N VAL A 83 19.24 -13.39 9.80
CA VAL A 83 20.10 -12.27 10.23
C VAL A 83 20.46 -12.44 11.70
N ILE A 84 19.50 -12.90 12.49
CA ILE A 84 19.71 -13.30 13.88
C ILE A 84 19.30 -14.76 13.99
N ASP A 85 20.17 -15.58 14.57
CA ASP A 85 19.90 -17.00 14.78
C ASP A 85 20.03 -17.33 16.28
N ASN A 86 18.93 -17.78 16.87
CA ASN A 86 18.83 -18.22 18.27
C ASN A 86 19.46 -17.26 19.32
N LEU A 87 19.18 -15.96 19.23
CA LEU A 87 19.70 -14.97 20.17
C LEU A 87 19.03 -15.11 21.54
N ASN A 88 19.87 -15.23 22.56
CA ASN A 88 19.50 -15.11 23.97
C ASN A 88 20.29 -13.97 24.59
N LEU A 89 19.60 -12.94 25.06
CA LEU A 89 20.22 -11.74 25.62
C LEU A 89 19.33 -11.16 26.72
N HIS A 90 19.93 -10.89 27.87
CA HIS A 90 19.26 -10.31 29.03
C HIS A 90 19.89 -8.96 29.34
N ILE A 91 19.07 -7.91 29.32
CA ILE A 91 19.49 -6.53 29.57
C ILE A 91 18.78 -6.05 30.82
N LYS A 92 19.56 -5.68 31.84
CA LYS A 92 19.03 -5.16 33.10
C LYS A 92 18.57 -3.71 32.95
N PRO A 93 17.62 -3.26 33.79
CA PRO A 93 17.21 -1.86 33.80
C PRO A 93 18.40 -0.92 34.01
N GLY A 94 18.60 0.04 33.10
CA GLY A 94 19.68 1.03 33.17
C GLY A 94 21.06 0.52 32.75
N GLU A 95 21.18 -0.73 32.29
CA GLU A 95 22.42 -1.28 31.76
C GLU A 95 22.81 -0.59 30.45
N LYS A 96 24.09 -0.25 30.30
CA LYS A 96 24.65 0.29 29.06
C LYS A 96 25.34 -0.84 28.30
N ILE A 97 25.02 -0.97 27.02
CA ILE A 97 25.56 -1.98 26.08
C ILE A 97 26.31 -1.27 24.97
#